data_AF-A0A382UWH1-F1
#
_entry.id   AF-A0A382UWH1-F1
#
_cell.length_a   1.000
_cell.length_b   1.000
_cell.length_c   1.000
_cell.angle_alpha   90.00
_cell.angle_beta   90.00
_cell.angle_gamma   90.00
#
_symmetry.space_group_name_H-M   'P 1'
#
loop_
_entity.id
_entity.type
_entity.pdbx_description
1 polymer ?
#
loop_
_entity_poly.entity_id
_entity_poly.type
_entity_poly.pdbx_seq_one_letter_code
_entity_poly.pdbx_strand_id
1 'polypeptide(L)'
;MREEYYPQFRNNVVQLPWDVRFKLLRELYDAEGDLPWEIRSSDPVADMMNWVAKKGDEAYFTFFCKGTEVNEDGGFRLHKNISRCLGERGLYCPYNGNT
;
A
#
# COMPACT_ATOMS: atom_id res chain seq x y z
N MET A 1 10.19 -5.68 -12.68
CA MET A 1 9.63 -5.42 -11.32
C MET A 1 8.73 -4.18 -11.28
N ARG A 2 9.26 -2.95 -11.45
CA ARG A 2 8.43 -1.72 -11.46
C ARG A 2 7.37 -1.73 -12.57
N GLU A 3 7.68 -2.30 -13.72
CA GLU A 3 6.77 -2.25 -14.88
C GLU A 3 5.65 -3.29 -14.84
N GLU A 4 5.80 -4.35 -14.05
CA GLU A 4 4.82 -5.45 -13.97
C GLU A 4 3.96 -5.37 -12.70
N TYR A 5 4.58 -5.22 -11.53
CA TYR A 5 3.86 -5.29 -10.25
C TYR A 5 3.20 -3.98 -9.83
N TYR A 6 3.85 -2.84 -10.10
CA TYR A 6 3.32 -1.54 -9.67
C TYR A 6 1.98 -1.17 -10.35
N PRO A 7 1.82 -1.32 -11.68
CA PRO A 7 0.53 -1.03 -12.32
C PRO A 7 -0.60 -1.88 -11.76
N GLN A 8 -0.37 -3.18 -11.51
CA GLN A 8 -1.37 -4.08 -10.94
C GLN A 8 -1.70 -3.70 -9.49
N PHE A 9 -0.68 -3.43 -8.66
CA PHE A 9 -0.86 -2.94 -7.29
C PHE A 9 -1.72 -1.67 -7.27
N ARG A 10 -1.34 -0.66 -8.06
CA ARG A 10 -2.07 0.61 -8.14
C ARG A 10 -3.51 0.39 -8.55
N ASN A 11 -3.73 -0.35 -9.64
CA ASN A 11 -5.07 -0.59 -10.19
C ASN A 11 -5.99 -1.28 -9.19
N ASN A 12 -5.47 -2.18 -8.35
CA ASN A 12 -6.27 -2.84 -7.33
C ASN A 12 -6.49 -1.98 -6.09
N VAL A 13 -5.49 -1.20 -5.66
CA VAL A 13 -5.61 -0.31 -4.49
C VAL A 13 -6.58 0.84 -4.75
N VAL A 14 -6.60 1.41 -5.96
CA VAL A 14 -7.50 2.54 -6.29
C VAL A 14 -8.97 2.14 -6.38
N GLN A 15 -9.30 0.85 -6.35
CA GLN A 15 -10.69 0.35 -6.32
C GLN A 15 -11.20 0.15 -4.88
N LEU A 16 -10.31 0.18 -3.89
CA LEU A 16 -10.70 0.00 -2.49
C LEU A 16 -11.47 1.21 -1.95
N PRO A 17 -12.50 1.00 -1.11
CA PRO A 17 -13.04 2.06 -0.26
C PRO A 17 -11.93 2.72 0.57
N TRP A 18 -12.04 4.03 0.79
CA TRP A 18 -10.97 4.81 1.44
C TRP A 18 -10.61 4.32 2.84
N ASP A 19 -11.57 3.80 3.61
CA ASP A 19 -11.29 3.24 4.95
C ASP A 19 -10.37 2.01 4.89
N VAL A 20 -10.57 1.15 3.88
CA VAL A 20 -9.74 -0.05 3.65
C VAL A 20 -8.41 0.34 3.03
N ARG A 21 -8.45 1.26 2.06
CA ARG A 21 -7.26 1.81 1.40
C ARG A 21 -6.32 2.47 2.42
N PHE A 22 -6.85 3.29 3.31
CA PHE A 22 -6.08 3.98 4.33
C PHE A 22 -5.33 2.99 5.23
N LYS A 23 -6.02 1.97 5.76
CA LYS A 23 -5.38 0.93 6.59
C LYS A 23 -4.25 0.24 5.83
N LEU A 24 -4.50 -0.16 4.58
CA LEU A 24 -3.52 -0.82 3.74
C LEU A 24 -2.31 0.09 3.46
N LEU A 25 -2.54 1.32 3.01
CA LEU A 25 -1.47 2.26 2.63
C LEU A 25 -0.64 2.68 3.84
N ARG A 26 -1.27 2.87 5.01
CA ARG A 26 -0.58 3.12 6.28
C ARG A 26 0.30 1.94 6.66
N GLU A 27 -0.21 0.71 6.63
CA GLU A 27 0.59 -0.48 6.92
C GLU A 27 1.81 -0.60 6.01
N LEU A 28 1.68 -0.23 4.73
CA LEU A 28 2.81 -0.21 3.79
C LEU A 28 3.80 0.90 4.11
N TYR A 29 3.31 2.11 4.42
CA TYR A 29 4.16 3.25 4.77
C TYR A 29 4.99 2.97 6.03
N ASP A 30 4.37 2.33 7.01
CA ASP A 30 4.98 2.03 8.31
C ASP A 30 5.94 0.81 8.26
N ALA A 31 6.00 0.08 7.13
CA ALA A 31 6.74 -1.19 7.02
C ALA A 31 8.27 -1.03 7.07
N GLU A 32 8.82 0.09 6.61
CA GLU A 32 10.28 0.34 6.60
C GLU A 32 10.80 0.89 7.95
N GLY A 33 9.92 1.13 8.93
CA GLY A 33 10.32 1.44 10.32
C GLY A 33 10.97 2.80 10.57
N ASP A 34 11.26 3.61 9.55
CA ASP A 34 11.91 4.92 9.71
C ASP A 34 11.03 5.92 10.50
N LEU A 35 9.86 6.24 9.93
CA LEU A 35 8.92 7.22 10.45
C LEU A 35 7.50 6.76 10.10
N PRO A 36 6.64 6.49 11.10
CA PRO A 36 5.28 6.09 10.83
C PRO A 36 4.47 7.24 10.23
N TRP A 37 3.38 6.91 9.56
CA TRP A 37 2.43 7.87 9.04
C TRP A 37 1.89 8.75 10.18
N GLU A 38 2.15 10.05 10.08
CA GLU A 38 1.76 11.01 11.10
C GLU A 38 0.26 11.30 11.04
N ILE A 39 -0.44 11.13 12.17
CA ILE A 39 -1.84 11.54 12.32
C ILE A 39 -1.84 13.01 12.72
N ARG A 40 -2.19 13.89 11.78
CA ARG A 40 -2.10 15.35 11.94
C ARG A 40 -3.45 16.00 12.23
N SER A 41 -4.55 15.31 11.94
CA SER A 41 -5.90 15.82 12.17
C SER A 41 -6.81 14.78 12.82
N SER A 42 -8.04 15.21 13.13
CA SER A 42 -9.11 14.32 13.58
C SER A 42 -9.62 13.37 12.49
N ASP A 43 -9.26 13.60 11.22
CA ASP A 43 -9.62 12.77 10.07
C ASP A 43 -8.35 12.31 9.32
N PRO A 44 -7.68 11.25 9.81
CA PRO A 44 -6.45 10.75 9.19
C PRO A 44 -6.68 10.15 7.80
N VAL A 45 -7.92 9.74 7.47
CA VAL A 45 -8.27 9.28 6.13
C VAL A 45 -8.24 10.46 5.17
N ALA A 46 -8.88 11.58 5.53
CA ALA A 46 -8.83 12.80 4.73
C ALA A 46 -7.41 13.35 4.56
N ASP A 47 -6.56 13.27 5.59
CA ASP A 47 -5.14 13.67 5.49
C ASP A 47 -4.42 12.88 4.40
N MET A 48 -4.58 11.54 4.40
CA MET A 48 -3.98 10.69 3.38
C MET A 48 -4.60 10.91 2.00
N MET A 49 -5.92 11.11 1.92
CA MET A 49 -6.59 11.47 0.67
C MET A 49 -6.00 12.73 0.06
N ASN A 50 -5.84 13.78 0.86
CA ASN A 50 -5.28 15.06 0.42
C ASN A 50 -3.82 14.91 -0.02
N TRP A 51 -3.04 14.13 0.72
CA TRP A 51 -1.65 13.85 0.36
C TRP A 51 -1.55 13.09 -0.97
N VAL A 52 -2.35 12.03 -1.14
CA VAL A 52 -2.44 11.26 -2.38
C VAL A 52 -2.92 12.13 -3.53
N ALA A 53 -3.93 12.98 -3.34
CA ALA A 53 -4.42 13.89 -4.36
C ALA A 53 -3.35 14.89 -4.80
N LYS A 54 -2.55 15.40 -3.86
CA LYS A 54 -1.44 16.33 -4.14
C LYS A 54 -0.28 15.68 -4.89
N LYS A 55 0.03 14.42 -4.57
CA LYS A 55 1.19 13.67 -5.10
C LYS A 55 0.86 12.81 -6.31
N GLY A 56 -0.42 12.51 -6.55
CA GLY A 56 -0.86 11.70 -7.68
C GLY A 56 -0.25 10.30 -7.67
N ASP A 57 0.34 9.90 -8.79
CA ASP A 57 0.93 8.57 -8.96
C ASP A 57 2.13 8.33 -8.03
N GLU A 58 2.90 9.36 -7.74
CA GLU A 58 4.07 9.27 -6.85
C GLU A 58 3.70 8.81 -5.45
N ALA A 59 2.48 9.12 -4.99
CA ALA A 59 1.99 8.63 -3.70
C ALA A 59 1.92 7.10 -3.66
N TYR A 60 1.26 6.51 -4.65
CA TYR A 60 1.09 5.06 -4.75
C TYR A 60 2.43 4.37 -4.94
N PHE A 61 3.34 4.97 -5.72
CA PHE A 61 4.68 4.44 -5.89
C PHE A 61 5.47 4.46 -4.56
N THR A 62 5.33 5.53 -3.76
CA THR A 62 5.94 5.62 -2.43
C THR A 62 5.48 4.47 -1.52
N PHE A 63 4.18 4.21 -1.46
CA PHE A 63 3.64 3.09 -0.66
C PHE A 63 4.12 1.72 -1.17
N PHE A 64 4.23 1.57 -2.49
CA PHE A 64 4.75 0.35 -3.10
C PHE A 64 6.22 0.11 -2.73
N CYS A 65 7.06 1.15 -2.80
CA CYS A 65 8.45 1.08 -2.40
C CYS A 65 8.61 0.79 -0.90
N LYS A 66 7.87 1.50 -0.03
CA LYS A 66 7.89 1.27 1.43
C LYS A 66 7.50 -0.16 1.81
N GLY A 67 6.62 -0.79 1.02
CA GLY A 67 6.25 -2.19 1.20
C GLY A 67 7.14 -3.19 0.45
N THR A 68 8.24 -2.77 -0.17
CA THR A 68 9.15 -3.64 -0.93
C THR A 68 10.54 -3.56 -0.33
N GLU A 69 11.05 -4.70 0.13
CA GLU A 69 12.42 -4.86 0.59
C GLU A 69 13.25 -5.44 -0.55
N VAL A 70 14.39 -4.81 -0.86
CA VAL A 70 15.34 -5.29 -1.87
C VAL A 70 16.62 -5.71 -1.17
N ASN A 71 17.00 -6.96 -1.37
CA ASN A 71 18.20 -7.54 -0.80
C ASN A 71 19.43 -7.19 -1.65
N GLU A 72 20.62 -7.28 -1.06
CA GLU A 72 21.89 -7.00 -1.74
C GLU A 72 22.17 -7.94 -2.92
N ASP A 73 21.60 -9.14 -2.91
CA ASP A 73 21.70 -10.14 -3.98
C ASP A 73 20.78 -9.87 -5.18
N GLY A 74 20.01 -8.79 -5.15
CA GLY A 74 19.01 -8.45 -6.16
C GLY A 74 17.69 -9.21 -6.00
N GLY A 75 17.58 -10.08 -4.99
CA GLY A 75 16.32 -10.63 -4.54
C GLY A 75 15.44 -9.57 -3.88
N PHE A 76 14.15 -9.86 -3.73
CA PHE A 76 13.23 -8.93 -3.09
C PHE A 76 12.13 -9.64 -2.34
N ARG A 77 11.56 -8.93 -1.38
CA ARG A 77 10.42 -9.37 -0.59
C ARG A 77 9.33 -8.31 -0.63
N LEU A 78 8.13 -8.74 -1.00
CA LEU A 78 6.95 -7.90 -0.99
C LEU A 78 6.23 -8.02 0.36
N HIS A 79 5.72 -6.91 0.86
CA HIS A 79 4.81 -6.93 1.98
C HIS A 79 3.55 -7.75 1.63
N LYS A 80 3.01 -8.48 2.60
CA LYS A 80 1.84 -9.36 2.42
C LYS A 80 0.66 -8.68 1.72
N ASN A 81 0.46 -7.38 1.95
CA ASN A 81 -0.63 -6.63 1.32
C ASN A 81 -0.34 -6.34 -0.16
N ILE A 82 0.91 -6.12 -0.55
CA ILE A 82 1.28 -6.03 -1.97
C ILE A 82 1.04 -7.39 -2.62
N SER A 83 1.52 -8.50 -2.04
CA SER A 83 1.27 -9.84 -2.58
C SER A 83 -0.22 -10.14 -2.74
N ARG A 84 -1.07 -9.74 -1.77
CA ARG A 84 -2.53 -9.84 -1.86
C ARG A 84 -3.12 -9.01 -3.01
N CYS A 85 -2.59 -7.80 -3.24
CA CYS A 85 -2.98 -6.98 -4.38
C CYS A 85 -2.58 -7.61 -5.72
N LEU A 86 -1.57 -8.48 -5.76
CA LEU A 86 -1.08 -9.11 -7.00
C LEU A 86 -1.72 -10.48 -7.31
N GLY A 87 -2.32 -11.14 -6.32
CA GLY A 87 -2.92 -12.46 -6.48
C GLY A 87 -4.16 -12.48 -7.39
N GLU A 88 -4.48 -13.67 -7.94
CA GLU A 88 -5.57 -13.94 -8.90
C GLU A 88 -6.97 -13.43 -8.48
N ARG A 89 -7.20 -13.17 -7.19
CA ARG A 89 -8.50 -12.70 -6.67
C ARG A 89 -8.52 -11.23 -6.25
N GLY A 90 -7.41 -10.51 -6.36
CA GLY A 90 -7.30 -9.15 -5.84
C GLY A 90 -7.76 -9.03 -4.38
N LEU A 91 -7.96 -7.82 -3.87
CA LEU A 91 -8.39 -7.57 -2.49
C LEU A 91 -9.81 -8.04 -2.15
N TYR A 92 -10.48 -8.79 -3.03
CA TYR A 92 -11.70 -9.54 -2.74
C TYR A 92 -11.36 -10.89 -2.09
N CYS A 93 -10.70 -10.85 -0.94
CA CYS A 93 -10.80 -11.92 0.03
C CYS A 93 -11.49 -11.31 1.26
N PRO A 94 -12.76 -11.65 1.55
CA PRO A 94 -13.37 -11.21 2.81
C PRO A 94 -12.46 -11.65 3.95
N TYR A 95 -12.22 -10.72 4.87
CA TYR A 95 -11.43 -10.95 6.07
C TYR A 95 -12.14 -12.03 6.92
N ASN A 96 -11.85 -13.31 6.66
CA ASN A 96 -12.27 -14.38 7.55
C ASN A 96 -11.29 -14.40 8.73
N GLY A 97 -11.64 -13.64 9.77
CA GLY A 97 -11.07 -13.88 11.09
C GLY A 97 -11.47 -15.27 11.55
N ASN A 98 -10.59 -16.25 11.33
CA ASN A 98 -10.46 -17.60 11.92
C ASN A 98 -9.36 -18.26 11.08
N THR A 99 -8.19 -18.64 11.59
CA THR A 99 -7.85 -19.32 12.85
C THR A 99 -6.36 -19.13 13.12
#